data_AF-A0A2T3XYP3-F1
#
_entry.id   AF-A0A2T3XYP3-F1
#
_cell.length_a   1.000
_cell.length_b   1.000
_cell.length_c   1.000
_cell.angle_alpha   90.00
_cell.angle_beta   90.00
_cell.angle_gamma   90.00
#
_symmetry.space_group_name_H-M   'P 1'
#
loop_
_entity.id
_entity.type
_entity.pdbx_description
1 polymer ?
#
loop_
_entity_poly.entity_id
_entity_poly.type
_entity_poly.pdbx_seq_one_letter_code
_entity_poly.pdbx_strand_id
1 'polypeptide(L)'
;MDERIARVKTSQDARQLAENALRLGRSDLWAQALERARELQAVEEGYISPAQQAIATALYAYEEEQSRLKGRTFRANRTRQMMTKHGALVAAERLVLHRQPTKGFEVLKEAGLRELSFEAIIDRFPDEFSAVAVEAARARLNGEPLPRSLQIASSSNNSEDESNDDILVPAVPDGEALTFLNGFRNPDNWFLASWLPRYREIVLTIAQALSEDRPQDLFDIFWKRADNSIAYAGQGMLRHDIVDGMREELVQVIRDIHEDGSPANFKRIVERFEGWKTASRIGMVPRLLIARAFAGIHPDQYHTTVDASSHNQALRWFVEHTGFVMPTSSDWATRAQVLTTHVDQANIFDGDILARNIFPWFVVDQLRGRTAPSSVLPGHSPRPNTAFADLPPAQRTIALRHNTIQTILFAQLAEQYGEDRVWTEYPTGTGGYADAIARQPDGRCNLYEIKVADTAAEVVRQAMGQLLEYGFRAGGLEPVKLYAVGEPALDDVTRHFVARLRADFNLDLDYLQVVLPGEPEVSP
;
A
#
# COMPACT_ATOMS: atom_id res chain seq x y z
N MET A 1 -37.34 32.46 -17.37
CA MET A 1 -37.61 31.25 -18.17
C MET A 1 -39.01 31.35 -18.79
N ASP A 2 -39.18 31.08 -20.09
CA ASP A 2 -40.47 31.03 -20.80
C ASP A 2 -41.40 29.98 -20.17
N GLU A 3 -42.70 30.29 -20.01
CA GLU A 3 -43.66 29.40 -19.34
C GLU A 3 -43.77 28.02 -19.98
N ARG A 4 -43.58 27.91 -21.30
CA ARG A 4 -43.67 26.62 -22.01
C ARG A 4 -42.48 25.73 -21.68
N ILE A 5 -41.30 26.33 -21.50
CA ILE A 5 -40.07 25.64 -21.10
C ILE A 5 -40.19 25.21 -19.64
N ALA A 6 -40.70 26.07 -18.77
CA ALA A 6 -40.89 25.76 -17.35
C ALA A 6 -41.83 24.57 -17.10
N ARG A 7 -42.82 24.36 -17.99
CA ARG A 7 -43.80 23.26 -17.89
C ARG A 7 -43.28 21.91 -18.40
N VAL A 8 -42.08 21.87 -19.00
CA VAL A 8 -41.47 20.62 -19.45
C VAL A 8 -41.07 19.76 -18.26
N LYS A 9 -41.39 18.46 -18.33
CA LYS A 9 -41.23 17.51 -17.22
C LYS A 9 -40.04 16.56 -17.35
N THR A 10 -39.51 16.38 -18.56
CA THR A 10 -38.38 15.46 -18.81
C THR A 10 -37.22 16.17 -19.48
N SER A 11 -35.99 15.72 -19.21
CA SER A 11 -34.79 16.28 -19.83
C SER A 11 -34.79 16.10 -21.36
N GLN A 12 -35.34 14.97 -21.84
CA GLN A 12 -35.44 14.66 -23.27
C GLN A 12 -36.38 15.63 -24.00
N ASP A 13 -37.55 15.92 -23.44
CA ASP A 13 -38.50 16.87 -24.03
C ASP A 13 -37.91 18.29 -24.08
N ALA A 14 -37.14 18.68 -23.06
CA ALA A 14 -36.50 19.98 -22.99
C ALA A 14 -35.37 20.11 -24.03
N ARG A 15 -34.59 19.04 -24.26
CA ARG A 15 -33.60 18.98 -25.36
C ARG A 15 -34.26 19.09 -26.72
N GLN A 16 -35.37 18.37 -26.93
CA GLN A 16 -36.09 18.43 -28.19
C GLN A 16 -36.65 19.83 -28.46
N LEU A 17 -37.10 20.53 -27.41
CA LEU A 17 -37.54 21.92 -27.50
C LEU A 17 -36.37 22.86 -27.83
N ALA A 18 -35.19 22.64 -27.26
CA ALA A 18 -33.98 23.41 -27.58
C ALA A 18 -33.59 23.26 -29.06
N GLU A 19 -33.56 22.03 -29.59
CA GLU A 19 -33.27 21.77 -31.00
C GLU A 19 -34.28 22.45 -31.93
N ASN A 20 -35.57 22.42 -31.57
CA ASN A 20 -36.62 23.10 -32.33
C ASN A 20 -36.48 24.63 -32.29
N ALA A 21 -36.13 25.20 -31.13
CA ALA A 21 -35.87 26.64 -31.00
C ALA A 21 -34.66 27.06 -31.84
N LEU A 22 -33.59 26.25 -31.86
CA LEU A 22 -32.41 26.48 -32.69
C LEU A 22 -32.76 26.45 -34.19
N ARG A 23 -33.54 25.44 -34.62
CA ARG A 23 -34.01 25.31 -36.01
C ARG A 23 -34.85 26.50 -36.47
N LEU A 24 -35.59 27.13 -35.54
CA LEU A 24 -36.43 28.31 -35.79
C LEU A 24 -35.70 29.65 -35.56
N GLY A 25 -34.39 29.63 -35.32
CA GLY A 25 -33.58 30.84 -35.13
C GLY A 25 -33.85 31.58 -33.81
N ARG A 26 -34.46 30.93 -32.82
CA ARG A 26 -34.78 31.49 -31.50
C ARG A 26 -33.71 31.12 -30.47
N SER A 27 -32.58 31.81 -30.52
CA SER A 27 -31.43 31.60 -29.62
C SER A 27 -31.77 31.85 -28.15
N ASP A 28 -32.69 32.77 -27.88
CA ASP A 28 -33.22 33.11 -26.56
C ASP A 28 -33.96 31.92 -25.90
N LEU A 29 -34.77 31.21 -26.67
CA LEU A 29 -35.51 30.04 -26.21
C LEU A 29 -34.63 28.78 -26.20
N TRP A 30 -33.68 28.68 -27.11
CA TRP A 30 -32.69 27.59 -27.12
C TRP A 30 -31.89 27.54 -25.82
N ALA A 31 -31.34 28.69 -25.38
CA ALA A 31 -30.53 28.74 -24.16
C ALA A 31 -31.33 28.33 -22.92
N GLN A 32 -32.57 28.85 -22.79
CA GLN A 32 -33.47 28.52 -21.68
C GLN A 32 -33.91 27.06 -21.69
N ALA A 33 -34.17 26.48 -22.86
CA ALA A 33 -34.57 25.07 -22.97
C ALA A 33 -33.40 24.12 -22.69
N LEU A 34 -32.18 24.48 -23.10
CA LEU A 34 -30.97 23.71 -22.82
C LEU A 34 -30.61 23.75 -21.33
N GLU A 35 -30.71 24.91 -20.69
CA GLU A 35 -30.55 25.04 -19.23
C GLU A 35 -31.55 24.15 -18.50
N ARG A 36 -32.84 24.24 -18.86
CA ARG A 36 -33.90 23.41 -18.28
C ARG A 36 -33.66 21.90 -18.49
N ALA A 37 -33.13 21.52 -19.64
CA ALA A 37 -32.80 20.12 -19.91
C ALA A 37 -31.72 19.57 -18.97
N ARG A 38 -30.69 20.36 -18.67
CA ARG A 38 -29.61 19.98 -17.76
C ARG A 38 -30.11 19.86 -16.31
N GLU A 39 -30.96 20.79 -15.87
CA GLU A 39 -31.60 20.74 -14.54
C GLU A 39 -32.45 19.46 -14.37
N LEU A 40 -33.33 19.18 -15.34
CA LEU A 40 -34.18 18.00 -15.30
C LEU A 40 -33.36 16.71 -15.34
N GLN A 41 -32.27 16.68 -16.12
CA GLN A 41 -31.36 15.54 -16.15
C GLN A 41 -30.70 15.30 -14.78
N ALA A 42 -30.28 16.36 -14.09
CA ALA A 42 -29.68 16.22 -12.77
C ALA A 42 -30.68 15.61 -11.77
N VAL A 43 -31.95 16.02 -11.82
CA VAL A 43 -33.00 15.43 -10.98
C VAL A 43 -33.27 13.97 -11.34
N GLU A 44 -33.36 13.65 -12.64
CA GLU A 44 -33.54 12.28 -13.14
C GLU A 44 -32.38 11.35 -12.76
N GLU A 45 -31.14 11.86 -12.72
CA GLU A 45 -29.94 11.12 -12.27
C GLU A 45 -29.82 11.03 -10.74
N GLY A 46 -30.78 11.60 -9.98
CA GLY A 46 -30.88 11.44 -8.53
C GLY A 46 -30.10 12.46 -7.69
N TYR A 47 -29.72 13.62 -8.25
CA TYR A 47 -29.10 14.70 -7.49
C TYR A 47 -30.16 15.49 -6.70
N ILE A 48 -30.00 15.56 -5.38
CA ILE A 48 -31.06 15.99 -4.46
C ILE A 48 -30.87 17.45 -4.01
N SER A 49 -29.65 17.86 -3.64
CA SER A 49 -29.40 19.23 -3.18
C SER A 49 -29.22 20.22 -4.35
N PRO A 50 -29.51 21.52 -4.15
CA PRO A 50 -29.25 22.56 -5.16
C PRO A 50 -27.78 22.58 -5.63
N ALA A 51 -26.81 22.43 -4.72
CA ALA A 51 -25.40 22.39 -5.09
C ALA A 51 -25.04 21.12 -5.88
N GLN A 52 -25.57 19.95 -5.49
CA GLN A 52 -25.38 18.71 -6.26
C GLN A 52 -25.92 18.82 -7.70
N GLN A 53 -27.11 19.40 -7.87
CA GLN A 53 -27.70 19.64 -9.18
C GLN A 53 -26.90 20.65 -10.01
N ALA A 54 -26.35 21.70 -9.37
CA ALA A 54 -25.47 22.67 -10.03
C ALA A 54 -24.17 22.01 -10.53
N ILE A 55 -23.54 21.15 -9.73
CA ILE A 55 -22.32 20.40 -10.12
C ILE A 55 -22.61 19.45 -11.29
N ALA A 56 -23.73 18.75 -11.26
CA ALA A 56 -24.14 17.89 -12.37
C ALA A 56 -24.38 18.70 -13.65
N THR A 57 -25.06 19.83 -13.53
CA THR A 57 -25.31 20.77 -14.65
C THR A 57 -24.00 21.31 -15.24
N ALA A 58 -23.03 21.66 -14.40
CA ALA A 58 -21.69 22.08 -14.80
C ALA A 58 -20.94 21.00 -15.59
N LEU A 59 -21.01 19.75 -15.12
CA LEU A 59 -20.42 18.61 -15.80
C LEU A 59 -21.05 18.41 -17.19
N TYR A 60 -22.37 18.48 -17.31
CA TYR A 60 -23.04 18.33 -18.60
C TYR A 60 -22.67 19.45 -19.56
N ALA A 61 -22.62 20.70 -19.08
CA ALA A 61 -22.18 21.84 -19.87
C ALA A 61 -20.74 21.66 -20.38
N TYR A 62 -19.84 21.18 -19.53
CA TYR A 62 -18.46 20.87 -19.91
C TYR A 62 -18.37 19.76 -20.97
N GLU A 63 -19.13 18.67 -20.81
CA GLU A 63 -19.16 17.56 -21.76
C GLU A 63 -19.69 17.99 -23.13
N GLU A 64 -20.72 18.85 -23.15
CA GLU A 64 -21.30 19.41 -24.38
C GLU A 64 -20.31 20.33 -25.10
N GLU A 65 -19.64 21.25 -24.39
CA GLU A 65 -18.61 22.12 -24.99
C GLU A 65 -17.42 21.32 -25.52
N GLN A 66 -16.97 20.31 -24.78
CA GLN A 66 -15.91 19.42 -25.26
C GLN A 66 -16.34 18.60 -26.49
N SER A 67 -17.59 18.16 -26.53
CA SER A 67 -18.13 17.45 -27.70
C SER A 67 -18.15 18.35 -28.93
N ARG A 68 -18.54 19.63 -28.74
CA ARG A 68 -18.54 20.66 -29.78
C ARG A 68 -17.13 20.94 -30.31
N LEU A 69 -16.16 21.11 -29.42
CA LEU A 69 -14.76 21.36 -29.78
C LEU A 69 -14.10 20.17 -30.51
N LYS A 70 -14.44 18.94 -30.14
CA LYS A 70 -13.84 17.72 -30.71
C LYS A 70 -14.58 17.17 -31.92
N GLY A 71 -15.75 17.70 -32.25
CA GLY A 71 -16.60 17.21 -33.34
C GLY A 71 -17.12 15.77 -33.15
N ARG A 72 -17.05 15.23 -31.93
CA ARG A 72 -17.52 13.89 -31.55
C ARG A 72 -18.04 13.89 -30.12
N THR A 73 -18.91 12.95 -29.80
CA THR A 73 -19.43 12.80 -28.43
C THR A 73 -18.28 12.61 -27.44
N PHE A 74 -18.20 13.48 -26.44
CA PHE A 74 -17.23 13.44 -25.37
C PHE A 74 -17.96 13.28 -24.04
N ARG A 75 -17.48 12.32 -23.25
CA ARG A 75 -17.98 12.08 -21.89
C ARG A 75 -16.81 12.17 -20.92
N ALA A 76 -16.97 12.96 -19.87
CA ALA A 76 -15.98 13.14 -18.82
C ALA A 76 -16.07 11.96 -17.84
N ASN A 77 -15.74 10.76 -18.34
CA ASN A 77 -15.88 9.49 -17.61
C ASN A 77 -15.21 9.54 -16.24
N ARG A 78 -14.04 10.17 -16.13
CA ARG A 78 -13.31 10.34 -14.87
C ARG A 78 -14.07 11.22 -13.86
N THR A 79 -14.63 12.34 -14.30
CA THR A 79 -15.42 13.24 -13.43
C THR A 79 -16.74 12.58 -13.03
N ARG A 80 -17.40 11.88 -13.94
CA ARG A 80 -18.60 11.08 -13.64
C ARG A 80 -18.31 9.98 -12.61
N GLN A 81 -17.25 9.21 -12.83
CA GLN A 81 -16.82 8.18 -11.88
C GLN A 81 -16.49 8.77 -10.51
N MET A 82 -15.87 9.96 -10.47
CA MET A 82 -15.59 10.67 -9.22
C MET A 82 -16.88 11.09 -8.50
N MET A 83 -17.86 11.64 -9.21
CA MET A 83 -19.16 12.00 -8.64
C MET A 83 -19.93 10.79 -8.13
N THR A 84 -19.89 9.65 -8.85
CA THR A 84 -20.50 8.39 -8.41
C THR A 84 -19.82 7.81 -7.17
N LYS A 85 -18.47 7.85 -7.11
CA LYS A 85 -17.68 7.23 -6.04
C LYS A 85 -17.68 8.05 -4.74
N HIS A 86 -17.66 9.38 -4.85
CA HIS A 86 -17.44 10.27 -3.70
C HIS A 86 -18.61 11.23 -3.42
N GLY A 87 -19.62 11.24 -4.28
CA GLY A 87 -20.66 12.27 -4.27
C GLY A 87 -20.22 13.53 -5.01
N ALA A 88 -21.20 14.27 -5.53
CA ALA A 88 -20.95 15.47 -6.34
C ALA A 88 -20.16 16.56 -5.58
N LEU A 89 -20.52 16.82 -4.32
CA LEU A 89 -19.92 17.88 -3.51
C LEU A 89 -18.42 17.65 -3.30
N VAL A 90 -18.05 16.46 -2.82
CA VAL A 90 -16.65 16.08 -2.59
C VAL A 90 -15.84 16.05 -3.89
N ALA A 91 -16.45 15.67 -5.01
CA ALA A 91 -15.80 15.71 -6.32
C ALA A 91 -15.49 17.16 -6.75
N ALA A 92 -16.41 18.10 -6.53
CA ALA A 92 -16.18 19.52 -6.83
C ALA A 92 -15.07 20.12 -5.96
N GLU A 93 -15.04 19.85 -4.66
CA GLU A 93 -13.97 20.35 -3.78
C GLU A 93 -12.59 19.88 -4.24
N ARG A 94 -12.45 18.59 -4.54
CA ARG A 94 -11.18 18.02 -5.01
C ARG A 94 -10.69 18.71 -6.28
N LEU A 95 -11.60 19.04 -7.19
CA LEU A 95 -11.26 19.70 -8.45
C LEU A 95 -10.83 21.16 -8.25
N VAL A 96 -11.43 21.84 -7.28
CA VAL A 96 -11.09 23.23 -6.92
C VAL A 96 -9.80 23.34 -6.11
N LEU A 97 -9.44 22.31 -5.34
CA LEU A 97 -8.23 22.29 -4.51
C LEU A 97 -6.94 21.94 -5.28
N HIS A 98 -7.01 21.57 -6.56
CA HIS A 98 -5.80 21.35 -7.37
C HIS A 98 -4.93 22.61 -7.50
N ARG A 99 -3.63 22.47 -7.80
CA ARG A 99 -2.73 23.64 -7.94
C ARG A 99 -3.04 24.48 -9.19
N GLN A 100 -3.43 23.83 -10.28
CA GLN A 100 -3.78 24.47 -11.55
C GLN A 100 -5.28 24.42 -11.79
N PRO A 101 -5.86 25.44 -12.45
CA PRO A 101 -7.24 25.37 -12.90
C PRO A 101 -7.47 24.10 -13.71
N THR A 102 -8.55 23.41 -13.42
CA THR A 102 -8.86 22.19 -14.17
C THR A 102 -9.15 22.55 -15.62
N LYS A 103 -8.91 21.62 -16.56
CA LYS A 103 -9.27 21.86 -17.96
C LYS A 103 -10.77 22.17 -18.14
N GLY A 104 -11.61 21.66 -17.24
CA GLY A 104 -13.03 22.02 -17.17
C GLY A 104 -13.28 23.49 -16.89
N PHE A 105 -12.53 24.09 -15.95
CA PHE A 105 -12.62 25.51 -15.65
C PHE A 105 -12.23 26.38 -16.84
N GLU A 106 -11.11 26.07 -17.50
CA GLU A 106 -10.64 26.82 -18.67
C GLU A 106 -11.66 26.75 -19.82
N VAL A 107 -12.16 25.56 -20.11
CA VAL A 107 -13.12 25.33 -21.20
C VAL A 107 -14.43 26.07 -20.96
N LEU A 108 -14.95 26.03 -19.73
CA LEU A 108 -16.16 26.78 -19.37
C LEU A 108 -15.92 28.29 -19.39
N LYS A 109 -14.73 28.75 -18.98
CA LYS A 109 -14.35 30.17 -19.04
C LYS A 109 -14.24 30.66 -20.48
N GLU A 110 -13.58 29.91 -21.37
CA GLU A 110 -13.44 30.23 -22.79
C GLU A 110 -14.80 30.23 -23.52
N ALA A 111 -15.73 29.36 -23.11
CA ALA A 111 -17.09 29.30 -23.63
C ALA A 111 -18.04 30.38 -23.05
N GLY A 112 -17.56 31.27 -22.19
CA GLY A 112 -18.39 32.29 -21.53
C GLY A 112 -19.35 31.74 -20.47
N LEU A 113 -19.16 30.49 -20.04
CA LEU A 113 -19.96 29.76 -19.06
C LEU A 113 -19.27 29.70 -17.69
N ARG A 114 -18.53 30.76 -17.32
CA ARG A 114 -17.76 30.82 -16.08
C ARG A 114 -18.61 30.58 -14.83
N GLU A 115 -19.85 31.06 -14.83
CA GLU A 115 -20.82 30.88 -13.74
C GLU A 115 -21.25 29.43 -13.52
N LEU A 116 -20.93 28.53 -14.46
CA LEU A 116 -21.15 27.09 -14.33
C LEU A 116 -19.88 26.35 -13.89
N SER A 117 -18.79 27.03 -13.54
CA SER A 117 -17.59 26.35 -13.05
C SER A 117 -17.77 25.83 -11.62
N PHE A 118 -16.98 24.83 -11.22
CA PHE A 118 -17.03 24.33 -9.85
C PHE A 118 -16.64 25.40 -8.83
N GLU A 119 -15.71 26.28 -9.16
CA GLU A 119 -15.33 27.44 -8.35
C GLU A 119 -16.52 28.38 -8.13
N ALA A 120 -17.26 28.74 -9.19
CA ALA A 120 -18.46 29.60 -9.09
C ALA A 120 -19.61 28.93 -8.33
N ILE A 121 -19.69 27.60 -8.37
CA ILE A 121 -20.70 26.83 -7.64
C ILE A 121 -20.34 26.73 -6.15
N ILE A 122 -19.07 26.45 -5.83
CA ILE A 122 -18.60 26.38 -4.45
C ILE A 122 -18.76 27.73 -3.75
N ASP A 123 -18.46 28.83 -4.44
CA ASP A 123 -18.65 30.17 -3.87
C ASP A 123 -20.13 30.55 -3.67
N ARG A 124 -21.04 29.98 -4.48
CA ARG A 124 -22.49 30.21 -4.38
C ARG A 124 -23.16 29.42 -3.26
N PHE A 125 -22.63 28.25 -2.91
CA PHE A 125 -23.16 27.38 -1.86
C PHE A 125 -22.11 27.10 -0.77
N PRO A 126 -21.54 28.12 -0.13
CA PRO A 126 -20.38 27.96 0.75
C PRO A 126 -20.67 27.05 1.96
N ASP A 127 -21.92 27.00 2.41
CA ASP A 127 -22.34 26.16 3.55
C ASP A 127 -22.36 24.65 3.23
N GLU A 128 -22.31 24.25 1.96
CA GLU A 128 -22.25 22.85 1.52
C GLU A 128 -20.81 22.34 1.33
N PHE A 129 -19.79 23.20 1.53
CA PHE A 129 -18.38 22.87 1.26
C PHE A 129 -17.44 23.21 2.42
N SER A 130 -16.25 22.60 2.41
CA SER A 130 -15.18 22.93 3.34
C SER A 130 -14.69 24.37 3.18
N ALA A 131 -14.34 25.02 4.30
CA ALA A 131 -13.83 26.40 4.28
C ALA A 131 -12.61 26.57 3.36
N VAL A 132 -11.73 25.56 3.30
CA VAL A 132 -10.55 25.54 2.42
C VAL A 132 -10.95 25.49 0.94
N ALA A 133 -11.98 24.73 0.57
CA ALA A 133 -12.47 24.67 -0.80
C ALA A 133 -13.12 26.00 -1.22
N VAL A 134 -13.85 26.65 -0.32
CA VAL A 134 -14.45 27.99 -0.55
C VAL A 134 -13.36 29.05 -0.73
N GLU A 135 -12.31 29.03 0.09
CA GLU A 135 -11.16 29.95 -0.06
C GLU A 135 -10.42 29.72 -1.38
N ALA A 136 -10.17 28.46 -1.76
CA ALA A 136 -9.54 28.13 -3.03
C ALA A 136 -10.41 28.52 -4.24
N ALA A 137 -11.73 28.33 -4.15
CA ALA A 137 -12.70 28.75 -5.17
C ALA A 137 -12.64 30.27 -5.39
N ARG A 138 -12.73 31.05 -4.30
CA ARG A 138 -12.66 32.51 -4.34
C ARG A 138 -11.33 33.01 -4.90
N ALA A 139 -10.21 32.43 -4.47
CA ALA A 139 -8.90 32.78 -5.00
C ALA A 139 -8.85 32.59 -6.52
N ARG A 140 -9.34 31.46 -7.04
CA ARG A 140 -9.41 31.19 -8.49
C ARG A 140 -10.38 32.11 -9.24
N LEU A 141 -11.51 32.48 -8.64
CA LEU A 141 -12.44 33.43 -9.23
C LEU A 141 -11.86 34.86 -9.28
N ASN A 142 -11.01 35.21 -8.33
CA ASN A 142 -10.39 36.53 -8.27
C ASN A 142 -9.05 36.60 -9.03
N GLY A 143 -8.53 35.45 -9.51
CA GLY A 143 -7.20 35.38 -10.14
C GLY A 143 -6.06 35.50 -9.12
N GLU A 144 -6.34 35.24 -7.85
CA GLU A 144 -5.41 35.28 -6.74
C GLU A 144 -4.72 33.92 -6.55
N PRO A 145 -3.49 33.89 -6.02
CA PRO A 145 -2.79 32.64 -5.73
C PRO A 145 -3.48 31.87 -4.59
N LEU A 146 -3.44 30.53 -4.66
CA LEU A 146 -4.04 29.65 -3.64
C LEU A 146 -3.51 29.93 -2.23
N PRO A 147 -4.28 29.68 -1.16
CA PRO A 147 -3.87 29.97 0.23
C PRO A 147 -2.49 29.39 0.61
N ARG A 148 -1.70 30.13 1.41
CA ARG A 148 -0.30 29.81 1.77
C ARG A 148 -0.09 28.43 2.43
N SER A 149 -1.09 27.88 3.09
CA SER A 149 -1.05 26.51 3.67
C SER A 149 -0.79 25.43 2.61
N LEU A 150 -1.10 25.69 1.34
CA LEU A 150 -0.84 24.81 0.20
C LEU A 150 0.46 25.16 -0.57
N GLN A 151 1.07 26.32 -0.30
CA GLN A 151 2.24 26.81 -1.05
C GLN A 151 3.59 26.34 -0.48
N ILE A 152 3.67 26.09 0.84
CA ILE A 152 4.92 25.71 1.52
C ILE A 152 5.42 24.31 1.09
N ALA A 153 4.54 23.44 0.58
CA ALA A 153 4.87 22.11 0.09
C ALA A 153 5.53 22.06 -1.31
N SER A 154 5.79 23.21 -1.94
CA SER A 154 6.08 23.27 -3.39
C SER A 154 7.34 24.04 -3.81
N SER A 155 8.17 24.46 -2.85
CA SER A 155 9.34 25.32 -3.11
C SER A 155 10.63 24.57 -3.48
N SER A 156 10.59 23.25 -3.66
CA SER A 156 11.78 22.41 -3.86
C SER A 156 11.69 21.59 -5.14
N ASN A 157 11.43 22.21 -6.30
CA ASN A 157 11.76 21.64 -7.62
C ASN A 157 11.54 22.67 -8.73
N ASN A 158 12.63 23.19 -9.28
CA ASN A 158 12.66 23.84 -10.59
C ASN A 158 13.95 23.40 -11.31
N SER A 159 13.81 22.56 -12.35
CA SER A 159 14.43 22.77 -13.66
C SER A 159 13.83 21.79 -14.66
N GLU A 160 13.45 22.33 -15.81
CA GLU A 160 12.71 21.73 -16.90
C GLU A 160 13.66 20.99 -17.87
N ASP A 161 13.22 19.84 -18.39
CA ASP A 161 13.20 19.64 -19.85
C ASP A 161 12.09 18.65 -20.23
N GLU A 162 11.29 19.05 -21.22
CA GLU A 162 10.02 18.43 -21.62
C GLU A 162 10.23 17.19 -22.52
N SER A 163 9.57 16.06 -22.21
CA SER A 163 8.58 15.42 -23.11
C SER A 163 8.07 14.07 -22.56
N ASN A 164 6.74 13.96 -22.49
CA ASN A 164 5.91 12.81 -22.12
C ASN A 164 5.96 12.35 -20.65
N ASP A 165 5.38 13.14 -19.75
CA ASP A 165 4.96 12.65 -18.43
C ASP A 165 3.45 12.38 -18.39
N ASP A 166 3.14 11.08 -18.30
CA ASP A 166 1.90 10.54 -17.73
C ASP A 166 1.63 11.23 -16.38
N ILE A 167 0.52 11.96 -16.27
CA ILE A 167 0.14 12.58 -15.00
C ILE A 167 -0.34 11.48 -14.05
N LEU A 168 0.62 10.95 -13.27
CA LEU A 168 0.45 10.08 -12.11
C LEU A 168 -0.58 10.68 -11.16
N VAL A 169 -1.76 10.08 -11.16
CA VAL A 169 -2.79 10.32 -10.14
C VAL A 169 -2.31 9.61 -8.88
N PRO A 170 -2.23 10.27 -7.70
CA PRO A 170 -1.95 9.55 -6.46
C PRO A 170 -3.10 8.58 -6.23
N ALA A 171 -2.85 7.30 -6.46
CA ALA A 171 -3.81 6.26 -6.18
C ALA A 171 -3.84 6.06 -4.67
N VAL A 172 -5.03 6.25 -4.09
CA VAL A 172 -5.24 6.06 -2.66
C VAL A 172 -5.24 4.55 -2.38
N PRO A 173 -4.39 4.05 -1.46
CA PRO A 173 -4.40 2.66 -1.03
C PRO A 173 -5.82 2.21 -0.66
N ASP A 174 -6.23 1.04 -1.15
CA ASP A 174 -7.52 0.47 -0.76
C ASP A 174 -7.49 -0.10 0.67
N GLY A 175 -8.61 -0.68 1.11
CA GLY A 175 -8.72 -1.24 2.46
C GLY A 175 -7.74 -2.38 2.75
N GLU A 176 -7.35 -3.16 1.75
CA GLU A 176 -6.34 -4.22 1.91
C GLU A 176 -4.96 -3.62 2.07
N ALA A 177 -4.59 -2.67 1.21
CA ALA A 177 -3.31 -1.97 1.33
C ALA A 177 -3.18 -1.24 2.68
N LEU A 178 -4.24 -0.58 3.17
CA LEU A 178 -4.25 0.00 4.52
C LEU A 178 -4.05 -1.03 5.63
N THR A 179 -4.59 -2.24 5.46
CA THR A 179 -4.42 -3.30 6.46
C THR A 179 -2.98 -3.82 6.47
N PHE A 180 -2.39 -4.05 5.29
CA PHE A 180 -0.98 -4.43 5.19
C PHE A 180 -0.07 -3.35 5.77
N LEU A 181 -0.38 -2.07 5.53
CA LEU A 181 0.36 -0.96 6.11
C LEU A 181 0.25 -0.89 7.63
N ASN A 182 -0.94 -1.09 8.18
CA ASN A 182 -1.13 -1.13 9.63
C ASN A 182 -0.38 -2.30 10.27
N GLY A 183 -0.42 -3.47 9.63
CA GLY A 183 0.33 -4.64 10.03
C GLY A 183 1.85 -4.45 9.97
N PHE A 184 2.34 -3.80 8.91
CA PHE A 184 3.74 -3.44 8.79
C PHE A 184 4.18 -2.46 9.89
N ARG A 185 3.34 -1.48 10.23
CA ARG A 185 3.59 -0.46 11.27
C ARG A 185 3.55 -1.00 12.70
N ASN A 186 3.15 -2.26 12.92
CA ASN A 186 3.23 -2.86 14.24
C ASN A 186 4.71 -2.93 14.67
N PRO A 187 5.11 -2.30 15.79
CA PRO A 187 6.52 -2.27 16.21
C PRO A 187 7.09 -3.66 16.52
N ASP A 188 6.24 -4.62 16.88
CA ASP A 188 6.64 -6.00 17.20
C ASP A 188 6.82 -6.87 15.95
N ASN A 189 6.51 -6.32 14.76
CA ASN A 189 6.77 -6.97 13.49
C ASN A 189 8.30 -7.16 13.31
N TRP A 190 8.73 -8.38 13.02
CA TRP A 190 10.13 -8.73 12.77
C TRP A 190 10.83 -7.81 11.75
N PHE A 191 10.09 -7.34 10.74
CA PHE A 191 10.60 -6.37 9.77
C PHE A 191 11.12 -5.08 10.43
N LEU A 192 10.38 -4.53 11.39
CA LEU A 192 10.75 -3.31 12.10
C LEU A 192 11.65 -3.59 13.30
N ALA A 193 11.38 -4.65 14.06
CA ALA A 193 12.09 -4.97 15.29
C ALA A 193 13.50 -5.56 15.06
N SER A 194 13.70 -6.30 13.96
CA SER A 194 14.94 -7.08 13.72
C SER A 194 15.62 -6.78 12.39
N TRP A 195 14.87 -6.63 11.30
CA TRP A 195 15.50 -6.35 10.00
C TRP A 195 15.89 -4.89 9.84
N LEU A 196 14.96 -3.95 10.04
CA LEU A 196 15.20 -2.52 9.82
C LEU A 196 16.44 -1.96 10.56
N PRO A 197 16.73 -2.31 11.83
CA PRO A 197 17.94 -1.84 12.50
C PRO A 197 19.23 -2.32 11.82
N ARG A 198 19.29 -3.59 11.42
CA ARG A 198 20.43 -4.15 10.68
C ARG A 198 20.55 -3.56 9.28
N TYR A 199 19.42 -3.27 8.63
CA TYR A 199 19.39 -2.60 7.33
C TYR A 199 19.90 -1.15 7.42
N ARG A 200 19.50 -0.41 8.46
CA ARG A 200 20.03 0.93 8.76
C ARG A 200 21.54 0.91 8.98
N GLU A 201 22.04 -0.03 9.78
CA GLU A 201 23.48 -0.17 10.05
C GLU A 201 24.29 -0.46 8.78
N ILE A 202 23.82 -1.39 7.93
CA ILE A 202 24.56 -1.72 6.71
C ILE A 202 24.52 -0.58 5.69
N VAL A 203 23.41 0.14 5.56
CA VAL A 203 23.31 1.31 4.66
C VAL A 203 24.25 2.42 5.12
N LEU A 204 24.35 2.68 6.42
CA LEU A 204 25.34 3.63 6.97
C LEU A 204 26.78 3.19 6.69
N THR A 205 27.07 1.89 6.87
CA THR A 205 28.39 1.31 6.57
C THR A 205 28.76 1.49 5.09
N ILE A 206 27.81 1.24 4.18
CA ILE A 206 27.98 1.43 2.74
C ILE A 206 28.23 2.89 2.41
N ALA A 207 27.38 3.79 2.90
CA ALA A 207 27.51 5.23 2.67
C ALA A 207 28.87 5.76 3.16
N GLN A 208 29.31 5.33 4.35
CA GLN A 208 30.61 5.71 4.89
C GLN A 208 31.77 5.23 4.02
N ALA A 209 31.80 3.93 3.67
CA ALA A 209 32.87 3.37 2.84
C ALA A 209 32.97 4.06 1.47
N LEU A 210 31.85 4.39 0.85
CA LEU A 210 31.82 5.11 -0.43
C LEU A 210 32.28 6.58 -0.27
N SER A 211 31.85 7.27 0.80
CA SER A 211 32.26 8.65 1.07
C SER A 211 33.76 8.80 1.35
N GLU A 212 34.40 7.74 1.85
CA GLU A 212 35.84 7.69 2.13
C GLU A 212 36.65 7.08 0.96
N ASP A 213 36.02 6.86 -0.20
CA ASP A 213 36.63 6.24 -1.39
C ASP A 213 37.22 4.84 -1.11
N ARG A 214 36.53 4.05 -0.29
CA ARG A 214 36.90 2.66 0.08
C ARG A 214 35.91 1.59 -0.42
N PRO A 215 35.55 1.54 -1.71
CA PRO A 215 34.61 0.54 -2.22
C PRO A 215 35.11 -0.91 -2.09
N GLN A 216 36.42 -1.13 -1.94
CA GLN A 216 36.99 -2.45 -1.67
C GLN A 216 36.48 -3.07 -0.37
N ASP A 217 36.10 -2.26 0.62
CA ASP A 217 35.60 -2.74 1.91
C ASP A 217 34.18 -3.33 1.80
N LEU A 218 33.47 -3.00 0.71
CA LEU A 218 32.12 -3.47 0.42
C LEU A 218 32.09 -4.76 -0.41
N PHE A 219 33.26 -5.23 -0.88
CA PHE A 219 33.37 -6.40 -1.74
C PHE A 219 32.74 -7.66 -1.10
N ASP A 220 33.13 -7.98 0.14
CA ASP A 220 32.59 -9.15 0.84
C ASP A 220 31.08 -9.01 1.12
N ILE A 221 30.63 -7.78 1.43
CA ILE A 221 29.23 -7.46 1.73
C ILE A 221 28.32 -7.75 0.52
N PHE A 222 28.72 -7.33 -0.68
CA PHE A 222 27.89 -7.49 -1.87
C PHE A 222 28.06 -8.82 -2.59
N TRP A 223 29.24 -9.44 -2.50
CA TRP A 223 29.56 -10.59 -3.37
C TRP A 223 29.76 -11.91 -2.63
N LYS A 224 29.99 -11.92 -1.31
CA LYS A 224 30.26 -13.14 -0.54
C LYS A 224 29.24 -13.44 0.56
N ARG A 225 28.62 -12.42 1.15
CA ARG A 225 27.60 -12.63 2.20
C ARG A 225 26.26 -13.07 1.60
N ALA A 226 25.75 -14.20 2.10
CA ALA A 226 24.43 -14.70 1.75
C ALA A 226 23.33 -13.79 2.34
N ASP A 227 23.39 -13.51 3.65
CA ASP A 227 22.64 -12.45 4.31
C ASP A 227 23.55 -11.23 4.52
N ASN A 228 23.17 -10.09 3.96
CA ASN A 228 23.89 -8.83 4.13
C ASN A 228 23.00 -7.71 4.69
N SER A 229 21.86 -8.05 5.28
CA SER A 229 20.88 -7.12 5.83
C SER A 229 20.18 -6.21 4.81
N ILE A 230 20.55 -6.25 3.51
CA ILE A 230 19.79 -5.65 2.40
C ILE A 230 18.83 -6.69 1.84
N ALA A 231 19.35 -7.85 1.44
CA ALA A 231 18.56 -8.96 0.93
C ALA A 231 19.32 -10.29 1.04
N TYR A 232 18.58 -11.38 1.26
CA TYR A 232 19.12 -12.73 1.28
C TYR A 232 19.33 -13.26 -0.14
N ALA A 233 20.54 -13.75 -0.44
CA ALA A 233 20.90 -14.19 -1.78
C ALA A 233 20.47 -15.62 -2.15
N GLY A 234 20.24 -16.48 -1.16
CA GLY A 234 19.89 -17.89 -1.37
C GLY A 234 20.79 -18.60 -2.37
N GLN A 235 20.19 -19.27 -3.35
CA GLN A 235 20.90 -20.02 -4.41
C GLN A 235 21.53 -19.11 -5.49
N GLY A 236 21.39 -17.78 -5.39
CA GLY A 236 21.93 -16.80 -6.34
C GLY A 236 23.40 -16.43 -6.14
N MET A 237 24.10 -17.09 -5.20
CA MET A 237 25.49 -16.82 -4.88
C MET A 237 26.46 -17.37 -5.93
N LEU A 238 27.52 -16.61 -6.23
CA LEU A 238 28.66 -17.12 -6.98
C LEU A 238 29.59 -17.92 -6.07
N ARG A 239 30.35 -18.87 -6.64
CA ARG A 239 31.37 -19.61 -5.89
C ARG A 239 32.46 -18.65 -5.41
N HIS A 240 32.90 -18.80 -4.16
CA HIS A 240 33.83 -17.87 -3.52
C HIS A 240 35.18 -17.75 -4.24
N ASP A 241 35.70 -18.85 -4.81
CA ASP A 241 36.95 -18.85 -5.57
C ASP A 241 36.84 -18.00 -6.85
N ILE A 242 35.71 -18.08 -7.54
CA ILE A 242 35.41 -17.23 -8.71
C ILE A 242 35.29 -15.76 -8.29
N VAL A 243 34.58 -15.49 -7.20
CA VAL A 243 34.41 -14.13 -6.67
C VAL A 243 35.75 -13.52 -6.29
N ASP A 244 36.56 -14.23 -5.51
CA ASP A 244 37.89 -13.77 -5.09
C ASP A 244 38.84 -13.55 -6.29
N GLY A 245 38.75 -14.39 -7.32
CA GLY A 245 39.51 -14.24 -8.56
C GLY A 245 39.09 -13.07 -9.45
N MET A 246 37.92 -12.46 -9.19
CA MET A 246 37.38 -11.30 -9.92
C MET A 246 37.30 -10.04 -9.04
N ARG A 247 38.12 -9.97 -7.99
CA ARG A 247 38.07 -8.93 -6.96
C ARG A 247 38.15 -7.52 -7.54
N GLU A 248 39.14 -7.25 -8.39
CA GLU A 248 39.35 -5.92 -8.95
C GLU A 248 38.15 -5.49 -9.82
N GLU A 249 37.63 -6.38 -10.66
CA GLU A 249 36.49 -6.08 -11.51
C GLU A 249 35.20 -5.87 -10.73
N LEU A 250 34.96 -6.65 -9.68
CA LEU A 250 33.78 -6.54 -8.84
C LEU A 250 33.83 -5.31 -7.93
N VAL A 251 35.02 -4.87 -7.50
CA VAL A 251 35.20 -3.57 -6.84
C VAL A 251 34.94 -2.43 -7.82
N GLN A 252 35.38 -2.56 -9.08
CA GLN A 252 35.06 -1.58 -10.11
C GLN A 252 33.54 -1.51 -10.36
N VAL A 253 32.84 -2.64 -10.35
CA VAL A 253 31.36 -2.64 -10.44
C VAL A 253 30.73 -1.85 -9.28
N ILE A 254 31.25 -1.95 -8.06
CA ILE A 254 30.74 -1.14 -6.92
C ILE A 254 30.93 0.36 -7.19
N ARG A 255 32.09 0.76 -7.73
CA ARG A 255 32.36 2.16 -8.15
C ARG A 255 31.39 2.61 -9.22
N ASP A 256 31.24 1.83 -10.28
CA ASP A 256 30.35 2.12 -11.41
C ASP A 256 28.89 2.28 -10.94
N ILE A 257 28.44 1.48 -9.97
CA ILE A 257 27.11 1.61 -9.37
C ILE A 257 27.04 2.90 -8.57
N HIS A 258 28.01 3.19 -7.70
CA HIS A 258 28.01 4.40 -6.87
C HIS A 258 27.94 5.68 -7.72
N GLU A 259 28.67 5.72 -8.83
CA GLU A 259 28.68 6.86 -9.76
C GLU A 259 27.36 7.01 -10.53
N ASP A 260 26.69 5.91 -10.89
CA ASP A 260 25.47 5.93 -11.70
C ASP A 260 24.44 4.90 -11.20
N GLY A 261 23.47 5.38 -10.41
CA GLY A 261 22.35 4.57 -9.92
C GLY A 261 21.26 4.26 -10.95
N SER A 262 21.37 4.69 -12.21
CA SER A 262 20.27 4.62 -13.17
C SER A 262 19.95 3.19 -13.66
N PRO A 263 18.72 2.94 -14.15
CA PRO A 263 18.36 1.68 -14.82
C PRO A 263 19.21 1.41 -16.06
N ALA A 264 19.69 2.46 -16.73
CA ALA A 264 20.62 2.32 -17.86
C ALA A 264 21.95 1.72 -17.41
N ASN A 265 22.50 2.14 -16.26
CA ASN A 265 23.70 1.52 -15.70
C ASN A 265 23.47 0.09 -15.25
N PHE A 266 22.33 -0.20 -14.62
CA PHE A 266 21.97 -1.57 -14.26
C PHE A 266 22.04 -2.50 -15.47
N LYS A 267 21.46 -2.08 -16.60
CA LYS A 267 21.52 -2.81 -17.86
C LYS A 267 22.97 -3.00 -18.35
N ARG A 268 23.79 -1.93 -18.35
CA ARG A 268 25.21 -2.00 -18.73
C ARG A 268 25.99 -3.01 -17.88
N ILE A 269 25.75 -3.02 -16.56
CA ILE A 269 26.40 -3.95 -15.64
C ILE A 269 25.93 -5.39 -15.90
N VAL A 270 24.63 -5.61 -16.10
CA VAL A 270 24.12 -6.95 -16.47
C VAL A 270 24.76 -7.44 -17.78
N GLU A 271 24.86 -6.59 -18.80
CA GLU A 271 25.52 -6.91 -20.07
C GLU A 271 27.02 -7.24 -19.88
N ARG A 272 27.72 -6.51 -18.99
CA ARG A 272 29.11 -6.79 -18.61
C ARG A 272 29.24 -8.19 -18.00
N PHE A 273 28.36 -8.57 -17.09
CA PHE A 273 28.35 -9.92 -16.51
C PHE A 273 27.95 -11.00 -17.51
N GLU A 274 27.03 -10.73 -18.45
CA GLU A 274 26.77 -11.67 -19.55
C GLU A 274 28.02 -11.88 -20.41
N GLY A 275 28.79 -10.84 -20.68
CA GLY A 275 30.09 -10.95 -21.34
C GLY A 275 31.08 -11.85 -20.56
N TRP A 276 31.14 -11.72 -19.24
CA TRP A 276 31.96 -12.60 -18.39
C TRP A 276 31.48 -14.05 -18.41
N LYS A 277 30.17 -14.28 -18.46
CA LYS A 277 29.60 -15.62 -18.59
C LYS A 277 29.91 -16.23 -19.95
N THR A 278 29.78 -15.48 -21.05
CA THR A 278 30.15 -15.93 -22.39
C THR A 278 31.64 -16.25 -22.50
N ALA A 279 32.49 -15.50 -21.79
CA ALA A 279 33.91 -15.78 -21.66
C ALA A 279 34.24 -16.91 -20.66
N SER A 280 33.23 -17.61 -20.12
CA SER A 280 33.38 -18.69 -19.12
C SER A 280 34.12 -18.29 -17.84
N ARG A 281 34.15 -17.00 -17.50
CA ARG A 281 34.75 -16.49 -16.26
C ARG A 281 33.85 -16.71 -15.05
N ILE A 282 32.53 -16.74 -15.28
CA ILE A 282 31.50 -17.04 -14.29
C ILE A 282 30.51 -18.07 -14.84
N GLY A 283 29.93 -18.91 -13.98
CA GLY A 283 28.97 -19.93 -14.40
C GLY A 283 27.55 -19.40 -14.67
N MET A 284 27.20 -18.25 -14.09
CA MET A 284 25.89 -17.61 -14.24
C MET A 284 26.01 -16.11 -14.01
N VAL A 285 25.04 -15.35 -14.52
CA VAL A 285 24.91 -13.93 -14.21
C VAL A 285 24.10 -13.76 -12.92
N PRO A 286 24.71 -13.24 -11.84
CA PRO A 286 24.08 -13.13 -10.53
C PRO A 286 23.19 -11.88 -10.44
N ARG A 287 22.10 -11.83 -11.22
CA ARG A 287 21.19 -10.67 -11.31
C ARG A 287 20.71 -10.18 -9.93
N LEU A 288 20.43 -11.12 -9.02
CA LEU A 288 20.06 -10.81 -7.64
C LEU A 288 21.14 -10.02 -6.92
N LEU A 289 22.41 -10.44 -7.01
CA LEU A 289 23.52 -9.76 -6.34
C LEU A 289 23.76 -8.36 -6.93
N ILE A 290 23.58 -8.20 -8.24
CA ILE A 290 23.65 -6.89 -8.92
C ILE A 290 22.53 -5.98 -8.40
N ALA A 291 21.28 -6.43 -8.42
CA ALA A 291 20.14 -5.67 -7.91
C ALA A 291 20.29 -5.31 -6.42
N ARG A 292 20.84 -6.23 -5.62
CA ARG A 292 21.19 -6.02 -4.21
C ARG A 292 22.25 -4.94 -4.01
N ALA A 293 23.24 -4.85 -4.89
CA ALA A 293 24.22 -3.77 -4.84
C ALA A 293 23.57 -2.41 -5.13
N PHE A 294 22.70 -2.32 -6.15
CA PHE A 294 21.92 -1.09 -6.42
C PHE A 294 21.03 -0.70 -5.23
N ALA A 295 20.31 -1.65 -4.63
CA ALA A 295 19.45 -1.40 -3.47
C ALA A 295 20.21 -0.98 -2.20
N GLY A 296 21.47 -1.40 -2.06
CA GLY A 296 22.33 -0.99 -0.93
C GLY A 296 23.01 0.36 -1.14
N ILE A 297 23.44 0.65 -2.36
CA ILE A 297 24.22 1.86 -2.70
C ILE A 297 23.30 3.06 -2.97
N HIS A 298 22.14 2.85 -3.60
CA HIS A 298 21.13 3.87 -3.89
C HIS A 298 19.79 3.53 -3.22
N PRO A 299 19.73 3.50 -1.87
CA PRO A 299 18.51 3.17 -1.14
C PRO A 299 17.41 4.21 -1.35
N ASP A 300 17.72 5.43 -1.76
CA ASP A 300 16.75 6.44 -2.18
C ASP A 300 15.96 6.01 -3.43
N GLN A 301 16.57 5.24 -4.32
CA GLN A 301 15.99 4.86 -5.62
C GLN A 301 15.41 3.44 -5.64
N TYR A 302 15.90 2.53 -4.78
CA TYR A 302 15.59 1.10 -4.89
C TYR A 302 15.18 0.48 -3.56
N HIS A 303 14.13 -0.35 -3.61
CA HIS A 303 13.69 -1.19 -2.49
C HIS A 303 14.48 -2.52 -2.39
N THR A 304 14.28 -3.30 -1.32
CA THR A 304 15.06 -4.53 -1.05
C THR A 304 14.52 -5.81 -1.71
N THR A 305 13.37 -5.78 -2.38
CA THR A 305 12.82 -6.94 -3.12
C THR A 305 13.53 -7.10 -4.47
N VAL A 306 14.69 -7.77 -4.44
CA VAL A 306 15.65 -7.83 -5.57
C VAL A 306 15.54 -9.07 -6.45
N ASP A 307 14.90 -10.14 -5.98
CA ASP A 307 14.68 -11.33 -6.80
C ASP A 307 13.43 -11.16 -7.68
N ALA A 308 13.50 -11.65 -8.91
CA ALA A 308 12.45 -11.44 -9.90
C ALA A 308 11.10 -12.07 -9.50
N SER A 309 11.10 -13.16 -8.74
CA SER A 309 9.85 -13.85 -8.36
C SER A 309 9.08 -13.02 -7.33
N SER A 310 9.74 -12.66 -6.23
CA SER A 310 9.16 -11.85 -5.16
C SER A 310 8.80 -10.45 -5.67
N HIS A 311 9.68 -9.83 -6.47
CA HIS A 311 9.43 -8.51 -7.02
C HIS A 311 8.17 -8.48 -7.91
N ASN A 312 8.01 -9.46 -8.80
CA ASN A 312 6.81 -9.54 -9.63
C ASN A 312 5.53 -9.83 -8.81
N GLN A 313 5.64 -10.59 -7.70
CA GLN A 313 4.51 -10.78 -6.78
C GLN A 313 4.12 -9.46 -6.10
N ALA A 314 5.10 -8.71 -5.57
CA ALA A 314 4.86 -7.41 -4.97
C ALA A 314 4.19 -6.45 -5.97
N LEU A 315 4.75 -6.30 -7.18
CA LEU A 315 4.22 -5.38 -8.18
C LEU A 315 2.76 -5.67 -8.54
N ARG A 316 2.36 -6.93 -8.69
CA ARG A 316 0.96 -7.28 -8.98
C ARG A 316 0.03 -6.81 -7.87
N TRP A 317 0.44 -7.00 -6.61
CA TRP A 317 -0.33 -6.53 -5.47
C TRP A 317 -0.42 -4.99 -5.43
N PHE A 318 0.66 -4.27 -5.70
CA PHE A 318 0.62 -2.81 -5.79
C PHE A 318 -0.28 -2.31 -6.94
N VAL A 319 -0.28 -2.99 -8.10
CA VAL A 319 -1.21 -2.67 -9.21
C VAL A 319 -2.66 -2.76 -8.74
N GLU A 320 -2.98 -3.84 -8.02
CA GLU A 320 -4.34 -4.14 -7.58
C GLU A 320 -4.81 -3.20 -6.47
N HIS A 321 -3.97 -2.95 -5.46
CA HIS A 321 -4.43 -2.35 -4.20
C HIS A 321 -3.97 -0.91 -3.96
N THR A 322 -2.99 -0.43 -4.72
CA THR A 322 -2.46 0.92 -4.53
C THR A 322 -2.55 1.78 -5.79
N GLY A 323 -3.18 1.27 -6.85
CA GLY A 323 -3.25 1.89 -8.18
C GLY A 323 -1.88 2.22 -8.78
N PHE A 324 -0.88 1.41 -8.44
CA PHE A 324 0.43 1.47 -9.07
C PHE A 324 0.29 1.15 -10.57
N VAL A 325 0.89 1.98 -11.42
CA VAL A 325 0.88 1.74 -12.87
C VAL A 325 2.14 0.97 -13.24
N MET A 326 1.94 -0.27 -13.70
CA MET A 326 3.05 -1.13 -14.13
C MET A 326 3.78 -0.51 -15.33
N PRO A 327 5.10 -0.29 -15.26
CA PRO A 327 5.89 0.16 -16.40
C PRO A 327 5.87 -0.85 -17.55
N THR A 328 5.98 -0.36 -18.79
CA THR A 328 6.10 -1.19 -20.00
C THR A 328 7.40 -1.99 -20.02
N SER A 329 8.48 -1.44 -19.46
CA SER A 329 9.77 -2.13 -19.30
C SER A 329 9.61 -3.36 -18.40
N SER A 330 10.26 -4.47 -18.77
CA SER A 330 10.37 -5.68 -17.93
C SER A 330 11.65 -5.72 -17.09
N ASP A 331 12.51 -4.70 -17.22
CA ASP A 331 13.75 -4.60 -16.46
C ASP A 331 13.50 -4.34 -14.97
N TRP A 332 14.28 -5.01 -14.11
CA TRP A 332 14.12 -4.90 -12.66
C TRP A 332 14.37 -3.47 -12.17
N ALA A 333 15.46 -2.82 -12.61
CA ALA A 333 15.83 -1.52 -12.08
C ALA A 333 14.79 -0.45 -12.44
N THR A 334 14.27 -0.49 -13.67
CA THR A 334 13.18 0.41 -14.08
C THR A 334 11.93 0.22 -13.20
N ARG A 335 11.50 -1.03 -13.01
CA ARG A 335 10.30 -1.35 -12.21
C ARG A 335 10.49 -1.03 -10.73
N ALA A 336 11.67 -1.30 -10.19
CA ALA A 336 12.01 -1.01 -8.81
C ALA A 336 12.01 0.50 -8.54
N GLN A 337 12.61 1.32 -9.39
CA GLN A 337 12.55 2.78 -9.24
C GLN A 337 11.12 3.30 -9.28
N VAL A 338 10.32 2.87 -10.27
CA VAL A 338 8.94 3.33 -10.39
C VAL A 338 8.10 2.90 -9.18
N LEU A 339 8.32 1.69 -8.64
CA LEU A 339 7.66 1.26 -7.40
C LEU A 339 8.12 2.09 -6.20
N THR A 340 9.42 2.34 -6.05
CA THR A 340 9.96 3.20 -4.98
C THR A 340 9.31 4.57 -5.02
N THR A 341 9.30 5.22 -6.18
CA THR A 341 8.67 6.54 -6.38
C THR A 341 7.18 6.52 -6.08
N HIS A 342 6.45 5.48 -6.51
CA HIS A 342 5.02 5.34 -6.21
C HIS A 342 4.75 5.28 -4.71
N VAL A 343 5.53 4.48 -3.97
CA VAL A 343 5.37 4.35 -2.51
C VAL A 343 5.79 5.64 -1.79
N ASP A 344 6.81 6.34 -2.28
CA ASP A 344 7.21 7.66 -1.76
C ASP A 344 6.11 8.71 -1.93
N GLN A 345 5.51 8.79 -3.13
CA GLN A 345 4.46 9.76 -3.43
C GLN A 345 3.20 9.56 -2.59
N ALA A 346 2.95 8.33 -2.12
CA ALA A 346 1.88 8.04 -1.20
C ALA A 346 2.13 8.61 0.22
N ASN A 347 3.37 9.04 0.51
CA ASN A 347 3.82 9.61 1.79
C ASN A 347 3.41 8.76 3.00
N ILE A 348 3.52 7.43 2.86
CA ILE A 348 3.06 6.48 3.88
C ILE A 348 4.10 6.29 4.99
N PHE A 349 5.38 6.53 4.71
CA PHE A 349 6.47 6.21 5.64
C PHE A 349 7.09 7.43 6.32
N ASP A 350 6.43 8.60 6.27
CA ASP A 350 6.87 9.85 6.93
C ASP A 350 8.35 10.20 6.69
N GLY A 351 8.85 9.90 5.48
CA GLY A 351 10.25 10.11 5.09
C GLY A 351 11.23 9.01 5.50
N ASP A 352 10.80 7.94 6.19
CA ASP A 352 11.64 6.76 6.45
C ASP A 352 11.77 5.88 5.19
N ILE A 353 12.72 6.26 4.33
CA ILE A 353 13.02 5.58 3.07
C ILE A 353 13.44 4.12 3.27
N LEU A 354 14.00 3.77 4.43
CA LEU A 354 14.50 2.42 4.69
C LEU A 354 13.36 1.49 5.13
N ALA A 355 12.43 1.98 5.95
CA ALA A 355 11.18 1.28 6.25
C ALA A 355 10.34 1.08 4.98
N ARG A 356 10.25 2.11 4.12
CA ARG A 356 9.65 2.01 2.80
C ARG A 356 10.29 0.90 1.95
N ASN A 357 11.61 0.81 1.93
CA ASN A 357 12.33 -0.14 1.08
C ASN A 357 12.12 -1.61 1.46
N ILE A 358 11.80 -1.90 2.72
CA ILE A 358 11.53 -3.27 3.17
C ILE A 358 10.03 -3.63 3.06
N PHE A 359 9.14 -2.65 2.93
CA PHE A 359 7.68 -2.88 2.85
C PHE A 359 7.25 -3.77 1.68
N PRO A 360 7.78 -3.64 0.44
CA PRO A 360 7.46 -4.58 -0.64
C PRO A 360 7.78 -6.04 -0.29
N TRP A 361 8.79 -6.29 0.55
CA TRP A 361 9.04 -7.64 1.05
C TRP A 361 7.99 -8.07 2.08
N PHE A 362 7.56 -7.20 2.99
CA PHE A 362 6.46 -7.51 3.88
C PHE A 362 5.19 -7.92 3.11
N VAL A 363 4.87 -7.22 2.02
CA VAL A 363 3.76 -7.59 1.12
C VAL A 363 3.96 -9.02 0.60
N VAL A 364 5.13 -9.35 0.06
CA VAL A 364 5.40 -10.70 -0.47
C VAL A 364 5.30 -11.77 0.62
N ASP A 365 5.78 -11.48 1.82
CA ASP A 365 5.73 -12.40 2.96
C ASP A 365 4.27 -12.74 3.32
N GLN A 366 3.39 -11.73 3.36
CA GLN A 366 1.95 -11.92 3.54
C GLN A 366 1.32 -12.73 2.40
N LEU A 367 1.67 -12.44 1.14
CA LEU A 367 1.14 -13.18 -0.03
C LEU A 367 1.57 -14.66 -0.06
N ARG A 368 2.78 -14.95 0.42
CA ARG A 368 3.27 -16.33 0.57
C ARG A 368 2.46 -17.13 1.58
N GLY A 369 2.03 -16.49 2.66
CA GLY A 369 1.08 -17.07 3.62
C GLY A 369 -0.24 -17.51 2.98
N ARG A 370 -0.70 -16.82 1.91
CA ARG A 370 -1.93 -17.18 1.17
C ARG A 370 -1.78 -18.41 0.28
N THR A 371 -0.65 -18.51 -0.43
CA THR A 371 -0.55 -19.38 -1.62
C THR A 371 0.32 -20.62 -1.46
N ALA A 372 1.26 -20.66 -0.51
CA ALA A 372 2.21 -21.78 -0.44
C ALA A 372 2.89 -21.96 0.94
N PRO A 373 2.46 -22.93 1.76
CA PRO A 373 3.12 -23.26 3.03
C PRO A 373 4.59 -23.65 2.85
N SER A 374 4.95 -24.28 1.73
CA SER A 374 6.32 -24.71 1.42
C SER A 374 7.33 -23.56 1.26
N SER A 375 6.86 -22.31 1.18
CA SER A 375 7.71 -21.12 1.06
C SER A 375 8.09 -20.50 2.42
N VAL A 376 7.44 -20.93 3.50
CA VAL A 376 7.74 -20.54 4.89
C VAL A 376 8.20 -21.78 5.64
N LEU A 377 9.44 -21.77 6.13
CA LEU A 377 9.99 -22.91 6.84
C LEU A 377 9.25 -23.15 8.17
N PRO A 378 8.87 -24.40 8.49
CA PRO A 378 8.30 -24.72 9.79
C PRO A 378 9.32 -24.50 10.91
N GLY A 379 8.80 -24.28 12.11
CA GLY A 379 9.60 -24.15 13.31
C GLY A 379 9.29 -22.91 14.15
N HIS A 380 10.17 -22.71 15.12
CA HIS A 380 10.11 -21.63 16.09
C HIS A 380 11.46 -20.95 16.23
N SER A 381 11.45 -19.62 16.20
CA SER A 381 12.61 -18.79 16.49
C SER A 381 12.40 -18.15 17.86
N PRO A 382 13.07 -18.62 18.92
CA PRO A 382 12.87 -18.12 20.28
C PRO A 382 13.17 -16.63 20.36
N ARG A 383 12.20 -15.85 20.84
CA ARG A 383 12.39 -14.43 21.16
C ARG A 383 13.02 -14.30 22.55
N PRO A 384 13.85 -13.26 22.81
CA PRO A 384 14.46 -13.07 24.12
C PRO A 384 13.43 -13.04 25.24
N ASN A 385 13.70 -13.78 26.33
CA ASN A 385 12.85 -13.83 27.52
C ASN A 385 13.39 -12.95 28.68
N THR A 386 14.36 -12.06 28.41
CA THR A 386 14.99 -11.22 29.45
C THR A 386 15.16 -9.73 29.11
N ALA A 387 15.12 -9.29 27.84
CA ALA A 387 15.50 -7.91 27.49
C ALA A 387 14.60 -7.23 26.45
N PHE A 388 13.83 -6.24 26.92
CA PHE A 388 13.27 -5.15 26.11
C PHE A 388 13.64 -3.83 26.83
N ALA A 389 14.71 -3.17 26.41
CA ALA A 389 15.20 -1.97 27.09
C ALA A 389 14.27 -0.76 26.94
N ASP A 390 13.46 -0.75 25.87
CA ASP A 390 12.72 0.44 25.43
C ASP A 390 11.20 0.39 25.72
N LEU A 391 10.70 -0.69 26.34
CA LEU A 391 9.28 -0.84 26.68
C LEU A 391 8.97 -0.43 28.13
N PRO A 392 7.80 0.18 28.39
CA PRO A 392 7.27 0.35 29.75
C PRO A 392 7.26 -0.97 30.53
N PRO A 393 7.55 -0.97 31.85
CA PRO A 393 7.72 -2.20 32.64
C PRO A 393 6.57 -3.20 32.52
N ALA A 394 5.32 -2.74 32.56
CA ALA A 394 4.15 -3.62 32.45
C ALA A 394 4.03 -4.28 31.07
N GLN A 395 4.30 -3.53 29.99
CA GLN A 395 4.27 -4.07 28.61
C GLN A 395 5.42 -5.04 28.38
N ARG A 396 6.60 -4.76 28.95
CA ARG A 396 7.74 -5.67 28.94
C ARG A 396 7.39 -7.01 29.60
N THR A 397 6.77 -6.99 30.78
CA THR A 397 6.36 -8.24 31.45
C THR A 397 5.39 -9.05 30.60
N ILE A 398 4.42 -8.41 29.96
CA ILE A 398 3.46 -9.06 29.06
C ILE A 398 4.18 -9.69 27.86
N ALA A 399 5.07 -8.95 27.19
CA ALA A 399 5.81 -9.46 26.03
C ALA A 399 6.71 -10.64 26.39
N LEU A 400 7.42 -10.57 27.52
CA LEU A 400 8.27 -11.65 28.02
C LEU A 400 7.46 -12.91 28.37
N ARG A 401 6.28 -12.75 28.98
CA ARG A 401 5.35 -13.85 29.23
C ARG A 401 4.82 -14.46 27.94
N HIS A 402 4.41 -13.64 26.97
CA HIS A 402 3.95 -14.10 25.65
C HIS A 402 5.02 -14.96 24.95
N ASN A 403 6.28 -14.49 24.88
CA ASN A 403 7.39 -15.25 24.31
C ASN A 403 7.58 -16.63 24.98
N THR A 404 7.40 -16.68 26.30
CA THR A 404 7.52 -17.92 27.09
C THR A 404 6.38 -18.89 26.77
N ILE A 405 5.13 -18.38 26.72
CA ILE A 405 3.95 -19.15 26.34
C ILE A 405 4.08 -19.68 24.92
N GLN A 406 4.54 -18.86 23.97
CA GLN A 406 4.72 -19.27 22.57
C GLN A 406 5.76 -20.39 22.44
N THR A 407 6.86 -20.32 23.19
CA THR A 407 7.89 -21.38 23.21
C THR A 407 7.33 -22.71 23.70
N ILE A 408 6.55 -22.69 24.79
CA ILE A 408 5.93 -23.90 25.36
C ILE A 408 4.83 -24.43 24.42
N LEU A 409 4.00 -23.54 23.88
CA LEU A 409 2.97 -23.89 22.91
C LEU A 409 3.57 -24.58 21.69
N PHE A 410 4.68 -24.05 21.14
CA PHE A 410 5.38 -24.67 20.04
C PHE A 410 5.81 -26.10 20.38
N ALA A 411 6.42 -26.32 21.54
CA ALA A 411 6.85 -27.65 21.97
C ALA A 411 5.67 -28.65 22.06
N GLN A 412 4.54 -28.21 22.65
CA GLN A 412 3.32 -29.03 22.74
C GLN A 412 2.74 -29.37 21.36
N LEU A 413 2.67 -28.39 20.46
CA LEU A 413 2.16 -28.60 19.10
C LEU A 413 3.12 -29.46 18.28
N ALA A 414 4.43 -29.30 18.44
CA ALA A 414 5.43 -30.09 17.74
C ALA A 414 5.36 -31.57 18.16
N GLU A 415 5.15 -31.86 19.45
CA GLU A 415 4.89 -33.22 19.93
C GLU A 415 3.61 -33.81 19.32
N GLN A 416 2.56 -32.99 19.18
CA GLN A 416 1.27 -33.45 18.66
C GLN A 416 1.23 -33.65 17.13
N TYR A 417 1.80 -32.72 16.35
CA TYR A 417 1.65 -32.65 14.89
C TYR A 417 2.92 -32.99 14.11
N GLY A 418 4.10 -32.92 14.77
CA GLY A 418 5.43 -32.94 14.16
C GLY A 418 5.99 -31.53 13.96
N GLU A 419 7.30 -31.34 14.20
CA GLU A 419 7.98 -30.05 14.04
C GLU A 419 7.85 -29.47 12.62
N ASP A 420 7.78 -30.34 11.59
CA ASP A 420 7.63 -29.96 10.19
C ASP A 420 6.23 -29.43 9.82
N ARG A 421 5.30 -29.44 10.79
CA ARG A 421 3.90 -29.02 10.60
C ARG A 421 3.45 -27.93 11.57
N VAL A 422 4.38 -27.30 12.28
CA VAL A 422 4.09 -26.22 13.22
C VAL A 422 4.91 -25.00 12.86
N TRP A 423 4.26 -23.85 12.86
CA TRP A 423 4.90 -22.55 12.66
C TRP A 423 4.50 -21.63 13.79
N THR A 424 5.44 -20.79 14.22
CA THR A 424 5.16 -19.61 15.05
C THR A 424 5.38 -18.35 14.22
N GLU A 425 4.70 -17.26 14.55
CA GLU A 425 4.81 -15.98 13.82
C GLU A 425 4.54 -16.15 12.31
N TYR A 426 3.48 -16.89 11.96
CA TYR A 426 3.20 -17.23 10.57
C TYR A 426 2.44 -16.09 9.87
N PRO A 427 2.85 -15.66 8.66
CA PRO A 427 2.16 -14.60 7.93
C PRO A 427 0.72 -15.03 7.61
N THR A 428 -0.24 -14.23 8.05
CA THR A 428 -1.68 -14.56 7.98
C THR A 428 -2.27 -14.37 6.58
N GLY A 429 -1.58 -13.60 5.73
CA GLY A 429 -2.12 -13.14 4.45
C GLY A 429 -3.03 -11.92 4.57
N THR A 430 -3.31 -11.44 5.78
CA THR A 430 -4.17 -10.27 6.01
C THR A 430 -3.40 -9.08 6.59
N GLY A 431 -2.07 -9.12 6.58
CA GLY A 431 -1.21 -8.08 7.16
C GLY A 431 -0.78 -8.38 8.60
N GLY A 432 -1.29 -9.45 9.23
CA GLY A 432 -0.88 -9.87 10.57
C GLY A 432 0.07 -11.06 10.56
N TYR A 433 0.54 -11.43 11.75
CA TYR A 433 1.20 -12.69 12.03
C TYR A 433 0.40 -13.45 13.07
N ALA A 434 0.16 -14.74 12.81
CA ALA A 434 -0.46 -15.64 13.75
C ALA A 434 0.59 -16.10 14.76
N ASP A 435 0.24 -16.12 16.05
CA ASP A 435 1.17 -16.56 17.10
C ASP A 435 1.64 -17.99 16.87
N ALA A 436 0.72 -18.90 16.51
CA ALA A 436 1.09 -20.20 15.97
C ALA A 436 0.03 -20.75 15.00
N ILE A 437 0.49 -21.59 14.07
CA ILE A 437 -0.37 -22.46 13.27
C ILE A 437 0.15 -23.89 13.30
N ALA A 438 -0.77 -24.85 13.25
CA ALA A 438 -0.43 -26.27 13.08
C ALA A 438 -1.21 -26.84 11.90
N ARG A 439 -0.56 -27.62 11.03
CA ARG A 439 -1.23 -28.26 9.89
C ARG A 439 -1.46 -29.73 10.13
N GLN A 440 -2.66 -30.17 9.78
CA GLN A 440 -3.02 -31.57 9.71
C GLN A 440 -2.37 -32.21 8.47
N PRO A 441 -2.22 -33.55 8.43
CA PRO A 441 -1.67 -34.26 7.26
C PRO A 441 -2.44 -34.02 5.96
N ASP A 442 -3.71 -33.63 6.05
CA ASP A 442 -4.56 -33.29 4.89
C ASP A 442 -4.40 -31.83 4.41
N GLY A 443 -3.52 -31.05 5.05
CA GLY A 443 -3.20 -29.67 4.69
C GLY A 443 -4.02 -28.60 5.41
N ARG A 444 -5.13 -28.97 6.08
CA ARG A 444 -5.97 -28.04 6.85
C ARG A 444 -5.21 -27.51 8.06
N CYS A 445 -5.38 -26.23 8.39
CA CYS A 445 -4.65 -25.60 9.49
C CYS A 445 -5.55 -25.31 10.69
N ASN A 446 -4.94 -25.41 11.88
CA ASN A 446 -5.45 -24.89 13.12
C ASN A 446 -4.71 -23.58 13.42
N LEU A 447 -5.43 -22.56 13.88
CA LEU A 447 -4.90 -21.24 14.21
C LEU A 447 -4.93 -21.02 15.72
N TYR A 448 -3.81 -20.53 16.27
CA TYR A 448 -3.63 -20.28 17.69
C TYR A 448 -3.23 -18.82 17.91
N GLU A 449 -3.94 -18.15 18.82
CA GLU A 449 -3.68 -16.76 19.22
C GLU A 449 -3.49 -16.70 20.74
N ILE A 450 -2.33 -16.20 21.18
CA ILE A 450 -1.90 -16.12 22.57
C ILE A 450 -2.32 -14.76 23.15
N LYS A 451 -2.86 -14.80 24.37
CA LYS A 451 -3.06 -13.60 25.19
C LYS A 451 -2.61 -13.83 26.62
N VAL A 452 -1.91 -12.84 27.16
CA VAL A 452 -1.52 -12.79 28.58
C VAL A 452 -2.56 -11.94 29.30
N ALA A 453 -3.40 -12.59 30.10
CA ALA A 453 -4.46 -11.95 30.88
C ALA A 453 -4.74 -12.76 32.16
N ASP A 454 -5.46 -12.16 33.10
CA ASP A 454 -5.69 -12.76 34.42
C ASP A 454 -6.78 -13.85 34.39
N THR A 455 -7.65 -13.85 33.38
CA THR A 455 -8.77 -14.79 33.26
C THR A 455 -8.92 -15.36 31.85
N ALA A 456 -9.45 -16.59 31.75
CA ALA A 456 -9.72 -17.23 30.46
C ALA A 456 -10.73 -16.41 29.62
N ALA A 457 -11.72 -15.77 30.25
CA ALA A 457 -12.68 -14.90 29.59
C ALA A 457 -11.98 -13.72 28.87
N GLU A 458 -11.00 -13.09 29.52
CA GLU A 458 -10.25 -11.99 28.93
C GLU A 458 -9.36 -12.44 27.78
N VAL A 459 -8.72 -13.60 27.91
CA VAL A 459 -7.95 -14.23 26.81
C VAL A 459 -8.83 -14.41 25.59
N VAL A 460 -9.99 -15.06 25.75
CA VAL A 460 -10.94 -15.28 24.64
C VAL A 460 -11.41 -13.96 24.04
N ARG A 461 -11.78 -12.98 24.88
CA ARG A 461 -12.25 -11.66 24.43
C ARG A 461 -11.20 -10.93 23.60
N GLN A 462 -9.93 -10.95 24.02
CA GLN A 462 -8.86 -10.26 23.33
C GLN A 462 -8.43 -10.98 22.05
N ALA A 463 -8.38 -12.33 22.06
CA ALA A 463 -7.97 -13.13 20.92
C ALA A 463 -8.98 -13.12 19.76
N MET A 464 -10.28 -12.97 20.06
CA MET A 464 -11.36 -13.11 19.08
C MET A 464 -11.18 -12.26 17.82
N GLY A 465 -10.84 -10.98 17.98
CA GLY A 465 -10.71 -10.06 16.84
C GLY A 465 -9.67 -10.53 15.84
N GLN A 466 -8.49 -10.92 16.34
CA GLN A 466 -7.38 -11.42 15.53
C GLN A 466 -7.69 -12.79 14.93
N LEU A 467 -8.25 -13.72 15.71
CA LEU A 467 -8.65 -15.04 15.22
C LEU A 467 -9.65 -14.94 14.05
N LEU A 468 -10.62 -14.02 14.16
CA LEU A 468 -11.60 -13.78 13.08
C LEU A 468 -10.97 -13.08 11.88
N GLU A 469 -10.11 -12.08 12.11
CA GLU A 469 -9.42 -11.36 11.04
C GLU A 469 -8.48 -12.28 10.25
N TYR A 470 -7.63 -13.03 10.94
CA TYR A 470 -6.67 -13.94 10.32
C TYR A 470 -7.35 -15.15 9.69
N GLY A 471 -8.48 -15.59 10.25
CA GLY A 471 -9.18 -16.79 9.81
C GLY A 471 -10.15 -16.57 8.66
N PHE A 472 -10.98 -15.53 8.72
CA PHE A 472 -12.18 -15.38 7.87
C PHE A 472 -12.15 -14.21 6.89
N ARG A 473 -11.18 -13.30 7.00
CA ARG A 473 -11.04 -12.21 6.02
C ARG A 473 -10.61 -12.80 4.68
N ALA A 474 -11.04 -12.17 3.57
CA ALA A 474 -10.60 -12.57 2.24
C ALA A 474 -9.06 -12.61 2.16
N GLY A 475 -8.51 -13.74 1.72
CA GLY A 475 -7.06 -13.96 1.69
C GLY A 475 -6.43 -14.30 3.05
N GLY A 476 -7.22 -14.65 4.06
CA GLY A 476 -6.76 -15.20 5.34
C GLY A 476 -6.42 -16.70 5.29
N LEU A 477 -6.24 -17.28 6.46
CA LEU A 477 -5.73 -18.65 6.62
C LEU A 477 -6.79 -19.75 6.45
N GLU A 478 -8.08 -19.40 6.52
CA GLU A 478 -9.22 -20.34 6.46
C GLU A 478 -9.05 -21.58 7.38
N PRO A 479 -8.77 -21.38 8.68
CA PRO A 479 -8.49 -22.49 9.59
C PRO A 479 -9.73 -23.34 9.83
N VAL A 480 -9.51 -24.65 10.01
CA VAL A 480 -10.59 -25.55 10.44
C VAL A 480 -10.94 -25.39 11.90
N LYS A 481 -10.01 -24.85 12.70
CA LYS A 481 -10.20 -24.64 14.13
C LYS A 481 -9.39 -23.46 14.64
N LEU A 482 -10.01 -22.69 15.52
CA LEU A 482 -9.42 -21.54 16.20
C LEU A 482 -9.13 -21.89 17.66
N TYR A 483 -8.03 -21.37 18.19
CA TYR A 483 -7.65 -21.54 19.59
C TYR A 483 -7.28 -20.20 20.21
N ALA A 484 -8.01 -19.80 21.25
CA ALA A 484 -7.55 -18.78 22.18
C ALA A 484 -6.63 -19.45 23.20
N VAL A 485 -5.40 -18.96 23.32
CA VAL A 485 -4.35 -19.57 24.14
C VAL A 485 -3.98 -18.65 25.30
N GLY A 486 -3.94 -19.19 26.53
CA GLY A 486 -3.60 -18.41 27.72
C GLY A 486 -3.14 -19.26 28.89
N GLU A 487 -2.60 -18.60 29.92
CA GLU A 487 -2.16 -19.25 31.17
C GLU A 487 -3.33 -19.66 32.12
N PRO A 488 -4.40 -18.85 32.28
CA PRO A 488 -5.46 -19.16 33.23
C PRO A 488 -6.16 -20.48 32.91
N ALA A 489 -6.61 -21.19 33.94
CA ALA A 489 -7.46 -22.35 33.75
C ALA A 489 -8.82 -21.94 33.16
N LEU A 490 -9.39 -22.77 32.29
CA LEU A 490 -10.72 -22.54 31.73
C LEU A 490 -11.80 -22.76 32.79
N ASP A 491 -12.39 -21.66 33.27
CA ASP A 491 -13.52 -21.69 34.18
C ASP A 491 -14.83 -22.11 33.48
N ASP A 492 -15.82 -22.53 34.26
CA ASP A 492 -17.08 -23.04 33.71
C ASP A 492 -17.90 -21.97 33.00
N VAL A 493 -17.85 -20.70 33.43
CA VAL A 493 -18.61 -19.62 32.79
C VAL A 493 -18.06 -19.41 31.37
N THR A 494 -16.73 -19.30 31.25
CA THR A 494 -16.04 -19.17 29.97
C THR A 494 -16.22 -20.41 29.09
N ARG A 495 -16.18 -21.62 29.67
CA ARG A 495 -16.45 -22.87 28.96
C ARG A 495 -17.83 -22.88 28.31
N HIS A 496 -18.87 -22.49 29.05
CA HIS A 496 -20.23 -22.39 28.52
C HIS A 496 -20.34 -21.32 27.43
N PHE A 497 -19.67 -20.17 27.61
CA PHE A 497 -19.62 -19.12 26.60
C PHE A 497 -19.01 -19.61 25.27
N VAL A 498 -17.83 -20.24 25.32
CA VAL A 498 -17.17 -20.80 24.13
C VAL A 498 -18.02 -21.91 23.48
N ALA A 499 -18.66 -22.78 24.27
CA ALA A 499 -19.55 -23.81 23.75
C ALA A 499 -20.76 -23.22 23.00
N ARG A 500 -21.33 -22.12 23.51
CA ARG A 500 -22.39 -21.39 22.81
C ARG A 500 -21.91 -20.77 21.51
N LEU A 501 -20.70 -20.20 21.47
CA LEU A 501 -20.16 -19.66 20.22
C LEU A 501 -20.05 -20.73 19.11
N ARG A 502 -19.62 -21.95 19.47
CA ARG A 502 -19.61 -23.08 18.53
C ARG A 502 -21.00 -23.45 18.06
N ALA A 503 -21.93 -23.62 19.00
CA ALA A 503 -23.28 -24.12 18.70
C ALA A 503 -24.12 -23.10 17.91
N ASP A 504 -24.08 -21.82 18.31
CA ASP A 504 -24.97 -20.79 17.78
C ASP A 504 -24.43 -20.19 16.47
N PHE A 505 -23.09 -20.13 16.29
CA PHE A 505 -22.45 -19.46 15.13
C PHE A 505 -21.61 -20.38 14.24
N ASN A 506 -21.53 -21.68 14.55
CA ASN A 506 -20.67 -22.64 13.84
C ASN A 506 -19.19 -22.20 13.77
N LEU A 507 -18.74 -21.49 14.80
CA LEU A 507 -17.36 -21.04 14.94
C LEU A 507 -16.59 -22.08 15.76
N ASP A 508 -15.78 -22.92 15.13
CA ASP A 508 -14.99 -23.96 15.83
C ASP A 508 -13.82 -23.33 16.61
N LEU A 509 -14.14 -22.69 17.73
CA LEU A 509 -13.23 -22.00 18.62
C LEU A 509 -13.03 -22.78 19.92
N ASP A 510 -11.79 -23.01 20.32
CA ASP A 510 -11.42 -23.63 21.60
C ASP A 510 -10.54 -22.74 22.46
N TYR A 511 -10.45 -23.13 23.73
CA TYR A 511 -9.48 -22.55 24.65
C TYR A 511 -8.40 -23.57 24.96
N LEU A 512 -7.14 -23.19 24.80
CA LEU A 512 -6.00 -24.03 25.16
C LEU A 512 -5.20 -23.36 26.28
N GLN A 513 -5.12 -24.04 27.41
CA GLN A 513 -4.32 -23.59 28.53
C GLN A 513 -2.86 -23.99 28.33
N VAL A 514 -1.94 -23.04 28.48
CA VAL A 514 -0.50 -23.32 28.59
C VAL A 514 -0.06 -23.12 30.03
N VAL A 515 0.49 -24.17 30.63
CA VAL A 515 1.03 -24.12 32.00
C VAL A 515 2.51 -23.79 31.94
N LEU A 516 2.91 -22.70 32.58
CA LEU A 516 4.32 -22.36 32.73
C LEU A 516 4.99 -23.31 33.73
N PRO A 517 6.24 -23.75 33.48
CA PRO A 517 7.00 -24.49 34.49
C PRO A 517 7.13 -23.59 35.73
N GLY A 518 6.74 -24.11 36.90
CA GLY A 518 6.71 -23.33 38.14
C GLY A 518 8.04 -22.65 38.44
N GLU A 519 8.01 -21.44 38.98
CA GLU A 519 9.20 -20.86 39.61
C GLU A 519 9.71 -21.85 40.66
N PRO A 520 11.02 -22.13 40.73
CA PRO A 520 11.55 -22.94 41.81
C PRO A 520 11.13 -22.30 43.13
N GLU A 521 10.46 -23.07 43.99
CA GLU A 521 10.13 -22.65 45.35
C GLU A 521 11.42 -22.12 45.99
N VAL A 522 11.48 -20.81 46.22
CA VAL A 522 12.47 -20.24 47.11
C VAL A 522 12.09 -20.76 48.50
N SER A 523 12.72 -21.88 48.87
CA SER A 523 12.62 -22.41 50.22
C SER A 523 13.12 -21.35 51.20
N PRO A 524 12.41 -21.13 52.32
CA PRO A 524 12.65 -20.03 53.25
C PRO A 524 14.02 -20.04 53.93
#